data_AF-A0A6J0VV51-F1
#
_entry.id   AF-A0A6J0VV51-F1
#
_cell.length_a   1.000
_cell.length_b   1.000
_cell.length_c   1.000
_cell.angle_alpha   90.00
_cell.angle_beta   90.00
_cell.angle_gamma   90.00
#
_symmetry.space_group_name_H-M   'P 1'
#
loop_
_entity.id
_entity.type
_entity.pdbx_description
1 polymer ?
#
loop_
_entity_poly.entity_id
_entity_poly.type
_entity_poly.pdbx_seq_one_letter_code
_entity_poly.pdbx_strand_id
1 'polypeptide(L)'
;MCYMFHMYVGVRAGGGIGDEIEDPAGDEYEIYRIIFDITFFFFVIVILLAIIQGLIIDAFGELRDQQEQVKEDMETKCFICGIGNDYFDTVPHGFETHTLQEHNLANYLFFLMYLINKDETEHTGQESYVWKMYQERCWEFFPAGDCFRKQYEDQLN
;
A
#
# COMPACT_ATOMS: atom_id res chain seq x y z
N MET A 1 11.78 29.49 32.46
CA MET A 1 12.92 29.93 31.61
C MET A 1 13.85 28.76 31.30
N CYS A 2 14.36 28.04 32.30
CA CYS A 2 15.27 26.89 32.14
C CYS A 2 14.74 25.75 31.25
N TYR A 3 13.49 25.30 31.43
CA TYR A 3 12.88 24.26 30.57
C TYR A 3 12.84 24.66 29.08
N MET A 4 12.44 25.90 28.78
CA MET A 4 12.42 26.41 27.41
C MET A 4 13.82 26.47 26.81
N PHE A 5 14.84 26.81 27.62
CA PHE A 5 16.23 26.76 27.19
C PHE A 5 16.67 25.33 26.82
N HIS A 6 16.33 24.33 27.64
CA HIS A 6 16.65 22.93 27.34
C HIS A 6 15.97 22.44 26.05
N MET A 7 14.70 22.77 25.84
CA MET A 7 13.96 22.36 24.66
C MET A 7 14.39 23.10 23.39
N TYR A 8 14.67 24.40 23.48
CA TYR A 8 15.00 25.21 22.31
C TYR A 8 16.47 25.13 21.93
N VAL A 9 17.37 25.24 22.91
CA VAL A 9 18.82 25.27 22.68
C VAL A 9 19.39 23.85 22.81
N GLY A 10 19.10 23.17 23.92
CA GLY A 10 19.68 21.85 24.22
C GLY A 10 19.41 20.77 23.16
N VAL A 11 18.19 20.67 22.63
CA VAL A 11 17.85 19.67 21.58
C VAL A 11 18.38 20.07 20.20
N ARG A 12 18.57 21.37 19.96
CA ARG A 12 19.06 21.88 18.66
C ARG A 12 20.58 21.90 18.55
N ALA A 13 21.29 21.96 19.68
CA ALA A 13 22.74 21.87 19.74
C ALA A 13 23.18 20.43 19.40
N GLY A 14 24.16 20.30 18.50
CA GLY A 14 24.59 19.00 17.96
C GLY A 14 25.25 18.08 19.00
N GLY A 15 25.93 18.64 20.01
CA GLY A 15 26.54 17.89 21.12
C GLY A 15 25.68 17.85 22.39
N GLY A 16 24.45 18.36 22.35
CA GLY A 16 23.56 18.46 23.51
C GLY A 16 23.78 19.74 24.33
N ILE A 17 23.25 19.78 25.54
CA ILE A 17 23.17 21.03 26.31
C ILE A 17 24.51 21.51 26.90
N GLY A 18 25.49 20.62 27.03
CA GLY A 18 26.84 20.97 27.48
C GLY A 18 27.57 21.94 26.54
N ASP A 19 27.23 21.95 25.24
CA ASP A 19 27.83 22.86 24.25
C ASP A 19 27.48 24.35 24.51
N GLU A 20 26.40 24.61 25.23
CA GLU A 20 25.77 25.93 25.35
C GLU A 20 25.79 26.45 26.80
N ILE A 21 26.48 25.73 27.68
CA ILE A 21 26.70 26.07 29.10
C ILE A 21 28.21 26.18 29.34
N GLU A 22 28.61 26.91 30.39
CA GLU A 22 30.01 27.04 30.79
C GLU A 22 30.66 25.68 31.14
N ASP A 23 31.97 25.59 30.91
CA ASP A 23 32.78 24.40 31.14
C ASP A 23 32.73 23.98 32.63
N PRO A 24 32.45 22.69 32.94
CA PRO A 24 32.39 22.20 34.32
C PRO A 24 33.73 22.19 35.06
N ALA A 25 34.86 22.44 34.40
CA ALA A 25 36.19 22.33 35.00
C ALA A 25 36.36 23.25 36.23
N GLY A 26 36.59 22.64 37.39
CA GLY A 26 36.79 23.36 38.65
C GLY A 26 35.51 23.64 39.45
N ASP A 27 34.37 23.08 39.06
CA ASP A 27 33.13 23.08 39.84
C ASP A 27 33.16 21.99 40.93
N GLU A 28 32.55 22.26 42.10
CA GLU A 28 32.33 21.25 43.15
C GLU A 28 31.52 20.03 42.65
N TYR A 29 30.71 20.23 41.60
CA TYR A 29 29.86 19.23 40.97
C TYR A 29 30.35 18.75 39.59
N GLU A 30 31.63 18.97 39.25
CA GLU A 30 32.21 18.67 37.94
C GLU A 30 31.81 17.28 37.39
N ILE A 31 31.96 16.23 38.20
CA ILE A 31 31.62 14.85 37.80
C ILE A 31 30.12 14.69 37.54
N TYR A 32 29.26 15.29 38.37
CA TYR A 32 27.81 15.23 38.18
C TYR A 32 27.38 15.96 36.92
N ARG A 33 28.03 17.08 36.60
CA ARG A 33 27.77 17.86 35.39
C ARG A 33 28.17 17.10 34.13
N ILE A 34 29.34 16.45 34.12
CA ILE A 34 29.78 15.58 33.03
C ILE A 34 28.79 14.43 32.79
N ILE A 35 28.35 13.74 33.84
CA ILE A 35 27.38 12.66 33.71
C ILE A 35 26.05 13.18 33.15
N PHE A 36 25.59 14.34 33.59
CA PHE A 36 24.38 14.96 33.08
C PHE A 36 24.49 15.27 31.58
N ASP A 37 25.59 15.86 31.11
CA ASP A 37 25.75 16.22 29.70
C ASP A 37 25.88 14.97 28.81
N ILE A 38 26.63 13.95 29.24
CA ILE A 38 26.76 12.67 28.51
C ILE A 38 25.42 11.94 28.42
N THR A 39 24.67 11.86 29.53
CA THR A 39 23.36 11.20 29.53
C THR A 39 22.35 11.96 28.67
N PHE A 40 22.34 13.30 28.74
CA PHE A 40 21.50 14.12 27.87
C PHE A 40 21.81 13.88 26.39
N PHE A 41 23.09 13.91 25.99
CA PHE A 41 23.50 13.66 24.62
C PHE A 41 23.07 12.27 24.13
N PHE A 42 23.35 11.22 24.90
CA PHE A 42 23.05 9.86 24.46
C PHE A 42 21.55 9.57 24.37
N PHE A 43 20.77 9.96 25.39
CA PHE A 43 19.34 9.67 25.40
C PHE A 43 18.54 10.63 24.52
N VAL A 44 18.76 11.94 24.62
CA VAL A 44 17.92 12.94 23.97
C VAL A 44 18.35 13.18 22.53
N ILE A 45 19.65 13.28 22.25
CA ILE A 45 20.13 13.55 20.90
C ILE A 45 20.23 12.25 20.12
N VAL A 46 21.03 11.28 20.59
CA VAL A 46 21.31 10.08 19.80
C VAL A 46 20.09 9.16 19.71
N ILE A 47 19.52 8.72 20.83
CA ILE A 47 18.44 7.73 20.82
C ILE A 47 17.13 8.30 20.25
N LEU A 48 16.64 9.45 20.73
CA LEU A 48 15.36 9.97 20.25
C LEU A 48 15.40 10.35 18.77
N LEU A 49 16.47 10.97 18.28
CA LEU A 49 16.58 11.29 16.85
C LEU A 49 16.66 10.02 16.00
N ALA A 50 17.41 9.00 16.46
CA ALA A 50 17.47 7.71 15.77
C ALA A 50 16.10 7.02 15.71
N ILE A 51 15.29 7.09 16.79
CA ILE A 51 13.93 6.55 16.79
C ILE A 51 13.05 7.29 15.77
N ILE A 52 13.08 8.63 15.76
CA ILE A 52 12.28 9.42 14.81
C ILE A 52 12.67 9.09 13.37
N GLN A 53 13.97 9.01 13.08
CA GLN A 53 14.46 8.61 11.75
C GLN A 53 14.07 7.16 11.42
N GLY A 54 14.15 6.26 12.39
CA GLY A 54 13.73 4.86 12.25
C GLY A 54 12.26 4.73 11.86
N LEU A 55 11.36 5.49 12.50
CA LEU A 55 9.93 5.51 12.16
C LEU A 55 9.68 6.02 10.74
N ILE A 56 10.43 7.02 10.28
CA ILE A 56 10.31 7.54 8.92
C ILE A 56 10.74 6.48 7.90
N ILE A 57 11.87 5.79 8.16
CA ILE A 57 12.37 4.72 7.28
C ILE A 57 11.40 3.54 7.24
N ASP A 58 10.86 3.15 8.39
CA ASP A 58 9.88 2.08 8.52
C ASP A 58 8.61 2.40 7.71
N ALA A 59 8.07 3.61 7.86
CA ALA A 59 6.89 4.04 7.09
C ALA A 59 7.15 4.05 5.57
N PHE A 60 8.33 4.46 5.10
CA PHE A 60 8.68 4.35 3.68
C PHE A 60 8.88 2.92 3.22
N GLY A 61 9.39 2.03 4.10
CA GLY A 61 9.46 0.60 3.87
C GLY A 61 8.07 0.00 3.67
N GLU A 62 7.15 0.27 4.58
CA GLU A 62 5.76 -0.22 4.51
C GLU A 62 5.04 0.25 3.24
N LEU A 63 5.18 1.54 2.88
CA LEU A 63 4.58 2.07 1.64
C LEU A 63 5.14 1.39 0.39
N ARG A 64 6.42 1.01 0.40
CA ARG A 64 7.03 0.27 -0.70
C ARG A 64 6.50 -1.16 -0.78
N ASP A 65 6.42 -1.84 0.35
CA ASP A 65 5.92 -3.22 0.43
C ASP A 65 4.45 -3.30 -0.03
N GLN A 66 3.62 -2.31 0.34
CA GLN A 66 2.24 -2.19 -0.14
C GLN A 66 2.16 -2.03 -1.67
N GLN A 67 3.04 -1.21 -2.27
CA GLN A 67 3.08 -1.04 -3.72
C GLN A 67 3.53 -2.31 -4.44
N GLU A 68 4.53 -3.01 -3.88
CA GLU A 68 5.05 -4.26 -4.44
C GLU A 68 4.00 -5.37 -4.37
N GLN A 69 3.28 -5.47 -3.25
CA GLN A 69 2.17 -6.42 -3.09
C GLN A 69 1.05 -6.20 -4.11
N VAL A 70 0.60 -4.96 -4.32
CA VAL A 70 -0.45 -4.66 -5.32
C VAL A 70 0.03 -5.01 -6.74
N LYS A 71 1.30 -4.74 -7.05
CA LYS A 71 1.87 -5.08 -8.34
C LYS A 71 1.92 -6.60 -8.55
N GLU A 72 2.44 -7.35 -7.57
CA GLU A 72 2.51 -8.80 -7.63
C GLU A 72 1.11 -9.42 -7.78
N ASP A 73 0.13 -8.93 -7.03
CA ASP A 73 -1.26 -9.39 -7.14
C ASP A 73 -1.84 -9.20 -8.55
N MET A 74 -1.51 -8.10 -9.23
CA MET A 74 -1.97 -7.84 -10.60
C MET A 74 -1.23 -8.68 -11.66
N GLU A 75 0.01 -9.11 -11.37
CA GLU A 75 0.83 -9.94 -12.27
C GLU A 75 0.58 -11.45 -12.09
N THR A 76 0.11 -11.87 -10.91
CA THR A 76 -0.01 -13.29 -10.54
C THR A 76 -1.43 -13.85 -10.61
N LYS A 77 -2.47 -13.03 -10.53
CA LYS A 77 -3.87 -13.48 -10.59
C LYS A 77 -4.76 -12.50 -11.35
N CYS A 78 -5.82 -13.01 -11.97
CA CYS A 78 -6.79 -12.15 -12.65
C CYS A 78 -7.61 -11.37 -11.62
N PHE A 79 -7.73 -10.04 -11.79
CA PHE A 79 -8.51 -9.18 -10.90
C PHE A 79 -10.00 -9.58 -10.81
N ILE A 80 -10.58 -10.11 -11.89
CA ILE A 80 -12.01 -10.44 -11.95
C ILE A 80 -12.27 -11.82 -11.34
N CYS A 81 -11.65 -12.87 -11.87
CA CYS A 81 -11.94 -14.24 -11.45
C CYS A 81 -11.04 -14.79 -10.35
N GLY A 82 -9.91 -14.15 -10.06
CA GLY A 82 -8.98 -14.58 -9.01
C GLY A 82 -8.16 -15.84 -9.33
N ILE A 83 -8.25 -16.37 -10.56
CA ILE A 83 -7.44 -17.52 -11.00
C ILE A 83 -5.99 -17.05 -11.25
N GLY A 84 -5.02 -17.86 -10.83
CA GLY A 84 -3.59 -17.60 -10.99
C GLY A 84 -3.10 -17.69 -12.43
N ASN A 85 -2.02 -16.98 -12.73
CA ASN A 85 -1.38 -16.96 -14.05
C ASN A 85 -0.85 -18.35 -14.47
N ASP A 86 -0.46 -19.18 -13.50
CA ASP A 86 -0.02 -20.56 -13.65
C ASP A 86 -1.02 -21.44 -14.42
N TYR A 87 -2.32 -21.26 -14.18
CA TYR A 87 -3.37 -21.97 -14.92
C TYR A 87 -3.41 -21.57 -16.39
N PHE A 88 -3.25 -20.28 -16.70
CA PHE A 88 -3.42 -19.75 -18.04
C PHE A 88 -2.17 -19.91 -18.92
N ASP A 89 -0.99 -19.85 -18.31
CA ASP A 89 0.31 -19.92 -19.00
C ASP A 89 0.70 -21.35 -19.42
N THR A 90 -0.22 -22.31 -19.26
CA THR A 90 -0.19 -23.59 -19.99
C THR A 90 -0.23 -23.39 -21.51
N VAL A 91 -0.77 -22.25 -21.97
CA VAL A 91 -0.73 -21.77 -23.35
C VAL A 91 0.15 -20.52 -23.42
N PRO A 92 0.98 -20.33 -24.48
CA PRO A 92 1.81 -19.14 -24.63
C PRO A 92 0.99 -17.84 -24.55
N HIS A 93 1.44 -16.88 -23.71
CA HIS A 93 0.76 -15.60 -23.47
C HIS A 93 -0.70 -15.76 -22.97
N GLY A 94 -1.01 -16.87 -22.31
CA GLY A 94 -2.36 -17.17 -21.87
C GLY A 94 -2.90 -16.18 -20.85
N PHE A 95 -2.12 -15.82 -19.82
CA PHE A 95 -2.56 -14.86 -18.81
C PHE A 95 -2.74 -13.44 -19.37
N GLU A 96 -1.83 -13.00 -20.24
CA GLU A 96 -1.93 -11.71 -20.93
C GLU A 96 -3.18 -11.65 -21.81
N THR A 97 -3.45 -12.72 -22.58
CA THR A 97 -4.68 -12.82 -23.38
C THR A 97 -5.93 -12.79 -22.51
N HIS A 98 -5.93 -13.54 -21.41
CA HIS A 98 -7.04 -13.59 -20.47
C HIS A 98 -7.36 -12.21 -19.88
N THR A 99 -6.35 -11.45 -19.45
CA THR A 99 -6.54 -10.13 -18.84
C THR A 99 -6.85 -9.03 -19.85
N LEU A 100 -6.32 -9.10 -21.08
CA LEU A 100 -6.51 -8.06 -22.10
C LEU A 100 -7.75 -8.27 -22.97
N GLN A 101 -8.15 -9.52 -23.22
CA GLN A 101 -9.24 -9.85 -24.16
C GLN A 101 -10.49 -10.41 -23.47
N GLU A 102 -10.33 -11.29 -22.47
CA GLU A 102 -11.46 -11.96 -21.82
C GLU A 102 -11.97 -11.14 -20.63
N HIS A 103 -11.13 -10.90 -19.62
CA HIS A 103 -11.44 -10.23 -18.37
C HIS A 103 -10.79 -8.84 -18.27
N ASN A 104 -10.99 -8.03 -19.31
CA ASN A 104 -10.47 -6.67 -19.36
C ASN A 104 -11.30 -5.71 -18.49
N LEU A 105 -10.67 -5.07 -17.50
CA LEU A 105 -11.34 -4.16 -16.57
C LEU A 105 -12.05 -3.00 -17.28
N ALA A 106 -11.46 -2.45 -18.34
CA ALA A 106 -12.05 -1.34 -19.09
C ALA A 106 -13.31 -1.80 -19.84
N ASN A 107 -13.32 -3.01 -20.39
CA ASN A 107 -14.49 -3.54 -21.10
C ASN A 107 -15.70 -3.70 -20.17
N TYR A 108 -15.50 -4.11 -18.90
CA TYR A 108 -16.58 -4.14 -17.92
C TYR A 108 -17.16 -2.74 -17.65
N LEU A 109 -16.31 -1.71 -17.52
CA LEU A 109 -16.76 -0.33 -17.36
C LEU A 109 -17.53 0.16 -18.59
N PHE A 110 -17.02 -0.11 -19.79
CA PHE A 110 -17.69 0.26 -21.04
C PHE A 110 -19.02 -0.47 -21.21
N PHE A 111 -19.12 -1.73 -20.81
CA PHE A 111 -20.37 -2.48 -20.84
C PHE A 111 -21.42 -1.89 -19.89
N LEU A 112 -21.04 -1.50 -18.68
CA LEU A 112 -21.95 -0.80 -17.76
C LEU A 112 -22.41 0.54 -18.32
N MET A 113 -21.48 1.34 -18.88
CA MET A 113 -21.83 2.61 -19.53
C MET A 113 -22.74 2.39 -20.74
N TYR A 114 -22.54 1.31 -21.51
CA TYR A 114 -23.39 0.93 -22.63
C TYR A 114 -24.82 0.63 -22.17
N LEU A 115 -25.00 -0.19 -21.13
CA LEU A 115 -26.33 -0.51 -20.59
C LEU A 115 -27.06 0.74 -20.07
N ILE A 116 -26.35 1.64 -19.38
CA ILE A 116 -26.95 2.88 -18.84
C ILE A 116 -27.48 3.79 -19.96
N ASN A 117 -26.81 3.82 -21.11
CA ASN A 117 -27.16 4.73 -22.21
C ASN A 117 -28.10 4.09 -23.25
N LYS A 118 -28.37 2.78 -23.15
CA LYS A 118 -29.23 2.06 -24.07
C LYS A 118 -30.68 2.10 -23.57
N ASP A 119 -31.64 2.13 -24.50
CA ASP A 119 -33.05 2.03 -24.15
C ASP A 119 -33.37 0.62 -23.63
N GLU A 120 -34.07 0.52 -22.50
CA GLU A 120 -34.39 -0.76 -21.86
C GLU A 120 -35.20 -1.70 -22.76
N THR A 121 -36.00 -1.16 -23.68
CA THR A 121 -36.79 -1.97 -24.62
C THR A 121 -35.94 -2.63 -25.71
N GLU A 122 -34.72 -2.13 -25.92
CA GLU A 122 -33.76 -2.65 -26.89
C GLU A 122 -32.73 -3.59 -26.24
N HIS A 123 -32.84 -3.84 -24.94
CA HIS A 123 -31.98 -4.79 -24.25
C HIS A 123 -32.18 -6.21 -24.78
N THR A 124 -31.08 -6.91 -25.04
CA THR A 124 -31.11 -8.35 -25.27
C THR A 124 -31.45 -9.10 -23.97
N GLY A 125 -31.69 -10.41 -24.04
CA GLY A 125 -31.96 -11.21 -22.85
C GLY A 125 -30.81 -11.19 -21.83
N GLN A 126 -29.56 -11.25 -22.30
CA GLN A 126 -28.38 -11.19 -21.44
C GLN A 126 -28.20 -9.79 -20.83
N GLU A 127 -28.38 -8.74 -21.62
CA GLU A 127 -28.31 -7.36 -21.15
C GLU A 127 -29.38 -7.07 -20.10
N SER A 128 -30.62 -7.50 -20.33
CA SER A 128 -31.73 -7.35 -19.38
C SER A 128 -31.46 -8.06 -18.06
N TYR A 129 -30.85 -9.24 -18.12
CA TYR A 129 -30.47 -10.01 -16.93
C TYR A 129 -29.42 -9.26 -16.10
N VAL A 130 -28.34 -8.79 -16.72
CA VAL A 130 -27.29 -8.03 -16.02
C VAL A 130 -27.83 -6.68 -15.53
N TRP A 131 -28.66 -6.01 -16.32
CA TRP A 131 -29.29 -4.75 -15.94
C TRP A 131 -30.16 -4.90 -14.69
N LYS A 132 -30.95 -5.96 -14.61
CA LYS A 132 -31.74 -6.29 -13.41
C LYS A 132 -30.84 -6.49 -12.19
N MET A 133 -29.80 -7.32 -12.31
CA MET A 133 -28.85 -7.56 -11.21
C MET A 133 -28.17 -6.27 -10.75
N TYR A 134 -27.79 -5.41 -11.70
CA TYR A 134 -27.20 -4.11 -11.42
C TYR A 134 -28.15 -3.21 -10.60
N GLN A 135 -29.43 -3.14 -10.98
CA GLN A 135 -30.44 -2.39 -10.22
C GLN A 135 -30.65 -2.96 -8.81
N GLU A 136 -30.61 -4.29 -8.67
CA GLU A 136 -30.72 -5.01 -7.40
C GLU A 136 -29.43 -4.96 -6.55
N ARG A 137 -28.36 -4.34 -7.05
CA ARG A 137 -27.01 -4.33 -6.42
C ARG A 137 -26.48 -5.74 -6.15
N CYS A 138 -26.84 -6.69 -7.00
CA CYS A 138 -26.33 -8.05 -7.01
C CYS A 138 -25.18 -8.18 -8.02
N TRP A 139 -24.05 -8.75 -7.59
CA TRP A 139 -22.82 -8.82 -8.39
C TRP A 139 -22.47 -10.23 -8.87
N GLU A 140 -23.43 -11.17 -8.78
CA GLU A 140 -23.25 -12.58 -9.13
C GLU A 140 -22.97 -12.83 -10.62
N PHE A 141 -23.21 -11.84 -11.50
CA PHE A 141 -22.88 -11.96 -12.91
C PHE A 141 -21.37 -11.85 -13.20
N PHE A 142 -20.56 -11.38 -12.24
CA PHE A 142 -19.10 -11.42 -12.39
C PHE A 142 -18.58 -12.85 -12.19
N PRO A 143 -17.69 -13.32 -13.07
CA PRO A 143 -17.06 -14.62 -12.88
C PRO A 143 -16.10 -14.55 -11.68
N ALA A 144 -16.26 -15.45 -10.71
CA ALA A 144 -15.42 -15.55 -9.52
C ALA A 144 -15.01 -17.02 -9.30
N GLY A 145 -13.70 -17.29 -9.31
CA GLY A 145 -13.15 -18.64 -9.23
C GLY A 145 -13.32 -19.49 -10.50
N ASP A 146 -13.89 -18.93 -11.56
CA ASP A 146 -14.15 -19.63 -12.83
C ASP A 146 -13.96 -18.70 -14.04
N CYS A 147 -13.82 -19.28 -15.23
CA CYS A 147 -13.74 -18.58 -16.50
C CYS A 147 -14.18 -19.48 -17.65
N PHE A 148 -14.40 -18.89 -18.84
CA PHE A 148 -14.87 -19.63 -20.01
C PHE A 148 -14.01 -20.87 -20.32
N ARG A 149 -12.68 -20.73 -20.37
CA ARG A 149 -11.78 -21.86 -20.67
C ARG A 149 -11.92 -22.99 -19.64
N LYS A 150 -11.98 -22.64 -18.34
CA LYS A 150 -12.08 -23.61 -17.24
C LYS A 150 -13.41 -24.36 -17.24
N GLN A 151 -14.51 -23.67 -17.56
CA GLN A 151 -15.82 -24.29 -17.66
C GLN A 151 -15.94 -25.27 -18.84
N TYR A 152 -15.23 -25.02 -19.94
CA TYR A 152 -15.32 -25.78 -21.19
C TYR A 152 -14.04 -26.57 -21.51
N GLU A 153 -13.21 -26.84 -20.51
CA GLU A 153 -11.88 -27.44 -20.67
C GLU A 153 -11.94 -28.81 -21.36
N ASP A 154 -12.92 -29.65 -21.01
CA ASP A 154 -13.15 -30.97 -21.62
C ASP A 154 -13.67 -30.94 -23.07
N GLN A 155 -14.12 -29.76 -23.54
CA GLN A 155 -14.73 -29.59 -24.88
C GLN A 155 -13.83 -28.84 -25.85
N LEU A 156 -12.87 -28.07 -25.32
CA LEU A 156 -11.98 -27.20 -26.08
C LEU A 156 -10.55 -27.76 -26.23
N ASN A 157 -10.18 -28.73 -25.40
CA ASN A 157 -8.94 -29.52 -25.52
C ASN A 157 -9.18 -30.83 -26.30
#